data_AF-A0A7D8ER99-F1
#
_entry.id   AF-A0A7D8ER99-F1
#
_cell.length_a   1.000
_cell.length_b   1.000
_cell.length_c   1.000
_cell.angle_alpha   90.00
_cell.angle_beta   90.00
_cell.angle_gamma   90.00
#
_symmetry.space_group_name_H-M   'P 1'
#
loop_
_entity.id
_entity.type
_entity.pdbx_description
1 polymer ?
#
loop_
_entity_poly.entity_id
_entity_poly.type
_entity_poly.pdbx_seq_one_letter_code
_entity_poly.pdbx_strand_id
1 'polypeptide(L)' 'MSTHEATLQQPLLRAIDLKKHYPVKKGIFSPERLVKALDGVSFNLERGKTLAVVGGVRLWKIHTGSPADDD' A
#
# COMPACT_ATOMS: atom_id res chain seq x y z
N MET A 1 -27.65 -18.49 -28.59
CA MET A 1 -27.01 -18.46 -27.26
C MET A 1 -25.60 -17.92 -27.44
N SER A 2 -25.40 -16.64 -27.16
CA SER A 2 -24.07 -16.02 -27.25
C SER A 2 -24.04 -14.83 -26.30
N THR A 3 -22.86 -14.49 -25.80
CA THR A 3 -22.51 -13.40 -24.86
C THR A 3 -22.25 -13.82 -23.41
N HIS A 4 -21.43 -14.84 -23.14
CA HIS A 4 -20.86 -15.03 -21.78
C HIS A 4 -19.32 -15.25 -21.76
N GLU A 5 -18.64 -15.31 -22.92
CA GLU A 5 -17.22 -15.76 -22.99
C GLU A 5 -16.19 -14.64 -23.25
N ALA A 6 -16.62 -13.38 -23.43
CA ALA A 6 -15.70 -12.27 -23.76
C ALA A 6 -15.16 -11.50 -22.53
N THR A 7 -15.56 -11.86 -21.31
CA THR A 7 -15.25 -11.09 -20.09
C THR A 7 -14.00 -11.56 -19.35
N LEU A 8 -13.43 -12.71 -19.69
CA LEU A 8 -12.21 -13.23 -19.02
C LEU A 8 -10.93 -12.53 -19.47
N GLN A 9 -10.92 -11.87 -20.63
CA GLN A 9 -9.70 -11.33 -21.22
C GLN A 9 -9.55 -9.81 -21.07
N GLN A 10 -10.60 -9.11 -20.62
CA GLN A 10 -10.54 -7.66 -20.42
C GLN A 10 -10.37 -7.32 -18.94
N PRO A 11 -9.33 -6.55 -18.56
CA PRO A 11 -9.18 -6.11 -17.18
C PRO A 11 -10.38 -5.26 -16.78
N LEU A 12 -10.91 -5.52 -15.58
CA LEU A 12 -12.04 -4.77 -15.03
C LEU A 12 -11.66 -3.31 -14.79
N LEU A 13 -10.42 -3.06 -14.37
CA LEU A 13 -9.89 -1.72 -14.15
C LEU A 13 -8.45 -1.66 -14.63
N ARG A 14 -8.10 -0.59 -15.35
CA ARG A 14 -6.73 -0.25 -15.74
C ARG A 14 -6.36 1.07 -15.10
N ALA A 15 -5.32 1.06 -14.28
CA ALA A 15 -4.73 2.25 -13.69
C ALA A 15 -3.40 2.57 -14.39
N ILE A 16 -3.20 3.83 -14.74
CA ILE A 16 -1.99 4.33 -15.40
C ILE A 16 -1.47 5.52 -14.58
N ASP A 17 -0.19 5.49 -14.21
CA ASP A 17 0.49 6.52 -13.43
C ASP A 17 -0.29 6.94 -12.16
N LEU A 18 -0.86 5.96 -11.45
CA LEU A 18 -1.69 6.22 -10.27
C LEU A 18 -0.84 6.80 -9.14
N LYS A 19 -1.21 8.01 -8.72
CA LYS A 19 -0.58 8.75 -7.62
C LYS A 19 -1.59 9.00 -6.52
N LYS A 20 -1.18 8.71 -5.29
CA LYS A 20 -1.97 8.99 -4.09
C LYS A 20 -1.06 9.54 -3.01
N HIS A 21 -1.19 10.84 -2.77
CA HIS A 21 -0.46 11.54 -1.74
C HIS A 21 -1.45 11.97 -0.64
N TYR A 22 -1.07 11.74 0.62
CA TYR A 22 -1.85 12.13 1.78
C TYR A 22 -1.14 13.27 2.51
N PRO A 23 -1.82 14.42 2.73
CA PRO A 23 -1.28 15.45 3.59
C PRO A 23 -1.25 14.95 5.04
N VAL A 24 -0.10 15.07 5.69
CA VAL A 24 0.08 14.78 7.11
C VAL A 24 0.54 16.05 7.83
N LYS A 25 -0.20 16.43 8.87
CA LYS A 25 0.14 17.53 9.78
C LYS A 25 0.79 16.92 11.03
N LYS A 26 2.01 17.34 11.35
CA LYS A 26 2.73 16.82 12.54
C LYS A 26 2.51 17.68 13.80
N GLY A 27 1.78 18.80 13.71
CA GLY A 27 1.48 19.68 14.85
C GLY A 27 0.82 20.99 14.42
N ILE A 28 0.44 21.82 15.40
CA ILE A 28 -0.32 23.07 15.21
C ILE A 28 0.45 24.15 14.44
N PHE A 29 1.79 24.07 14.42
CA PHE A 29 2.68 24.99 13.69
C PHE A 29 3.59 24.30 12.67
N SER A 30 3.40 23.00 12.40
CA SER A 30 4.27 22.29 11.46
C SER A 30 3.82 22.50 10.01
N PRO A 31 4.77 22.63 9.06
CA PRO A 31 4.43 22.65 7.64
C PRO A 31 3.78 21.31 7.25
N GLU A 32 2.79 21.39 6.37
CA GLU A 32 2.13 20.20 5.82
C GLU A 32 3.15 19.38 5.04
N ARG A 33 3.26 18.09 5.39
CA ARG A 33 4.11 17.16 4.65
C ARG A 33 3.21 16.25 3.82
N LEU A 34 3.58 15.95 2.59
CA LEU A 34 2.89 14.96 1.78
C LEU A 34 3.54 13.59 1.96
N VAL A 35 2.76 12.61 2.40
CA VAL A 35 3.15 11.19 2.38
C VAL A 35 2.68 10.61 1.06
N LYS A 36 3.62 10.14 0.26
CA LYS A 36 3.31 9.43 -0.98
C LYS A 36 2.96 7.97 -0.67
N ALA A 37 1.68 7.62 -0.77
CA ALA A 37 1.22 6.24 -0.62
C ALA A 37 1.31 5.45 -1.93
N LEU A 38 1.07 6.13 -3.06
CA LEU A 38 1.32 5.62 -4.40
C LEU A 38 2.03 6.72 -5.20
N ASP A 39 3.13 6.37 -5.87
CA ASP A 39 3.94 7.30 -6.67
C ASP A 39 4.12 6.75 -8.09
N GLY A 40 3.10 6.91 -8.92
CA GLY A 40 3.15 6.59 -10.35
C GLY A 40 3.04 5.11 -10.69
N VAL A 41 2.17 4.38 -9.99
CA VAL A 41 2.00 2.93 -10.20
C VAL A 41 0.99 2.68 -11.32
N SER A 42 1.31 1.79 -12.25
CA SER A 42 0.40 1.35 -13.32
C SER A 42 0.08 -0.13 -13.18
N PHE A 43 -1.19 -0.51 -13.24
CA PHE A 43 -1.60 -1.91 -13.11
C PHE A 43 -2.97 -2.18 -13.73
N ASN A 44 -3.25 -3.46 -13.96
CA ASN A 44 -4.54 -3.97 -14.39
C ASN A 44 -5.15 -4.81 -13.27
N LEU A 45 -6.43 -4.59 -12.95
CA LEU A 45 -7.21 -5.39 -12.01
C LEU A 45 -8.23 -6.20 -12.79
N GLU A 46 -8.10 -7.52 -12.72
CA GLU A 46 -9.07 -8.45 -13.30
C GLU A 46 -10.29 -8.61 -12.38
N ARG A 47 -11.40 -9.06 -12.98
CA ARG A 47 -12.62 -9.36 -12.22
C ARG A 47 -12.36 -10.46 -11.19
N GLY A 48 -12.89 -10.28 -9.98
CA GLY A 48 -12.76 -11.27 -8.90
C GLY A 48 -11.44 -11.21 -8.13
N LYS A 49 -10.53 -10.28 -8.48
CA LYS A 49 -9.31 -10.02 -7.72
C LYS A 49 -9.49 -8.76 -6.87
N THR A 50 -8.83 -8.72 -5.71
CA THR A 50 -8.80 -7.55 -4.81
C THR A 50 -7.36 -7.09 -4.65
N LEU A 51 -7.13 -5.78 -4.79
CA LEU A 51 -5.83 -5.15 -4.58
C LEU A 51 -5.87 -4.33 -3.29
N ALA A 52 -4.86 -4.49 -2.43
CA ALA A 52 -4.69 -3.71 -1.21
C ALA A 52 -3.28 -3.09 -1.17
N VAL A 53 -3.20 -1.85 -0.70
CA VAL A 53 -1.94 -1.13 -0.48
C VAL A 53 -1.60 -1.22 0.99
N VAL A 54 -0.50 -1.89 1.34
CA VAL A 54 -0.04 -2.06 2.72
C VAL A 54 1.20 -1.20 2.96
N GLY A 55 1.08 -0.22 3.87
CA GLY A 55 2.22 0.56 4.37
C GLY A 55 2.80 -0.10 5.61
N GLY A 56 3.98 -0.71 5.49
CA GLY A 56 4.63 -1.40 6.61
C GLY A 56 5.12 -0.44 7.68
N VAL A 57 4.66 -0.64 8.92
CA VAL A 57 5.39 -0.19 10.11
C VAL A 57 6.54 -1.16 10.34
N ARG A 58 7.78 -0.66 10.36
CA ARG A 58 8.93 -1.43 10.83
C ARG A 58 8.65 -1.79 12.29
N LEU A 59 8.38 -3.08 12.52
CA LEU A 59 8.27 -3.66 13.86
C LEU A 59 9.62 -3.44 14.58
N TRP A 60 9.53 -2.86 15.77
CA TRP A 60 10.64 -2.53 16.64
C TRP A 60 11.40 -3.80 17.00
N LYS A 61 12.65 -3.94 16.56
CA LYS A 61 13.55 -4.94 17.12
C LYS A 61 14.00 -4.46 18.50
N ILE A 62 13.27 -4.84 19.55
CA ILE A 62 13.82 -4.85 20.90
C ILE A 62 14.78 -6.03 21.02
N HIS A 63 16.06 -5.77 21.24
CA HIS A 63 16.97 -6.78 21.76
C HIS A 63 16.89 -6.65 23.28
N THR A 64 15.98 -7.37 23.92
CA THR A 64 15.97 -7.52 25.38
C THR A 64 17.19 -8.35 25.75
N GLY A 65 18.05 -7.82 26.61
CA GLY A 65 19.27 -8.47 27.08
C GLY A 65 19.01 -9.82 27.75
N SER A 66 20.00 -10.70 27.67
CA SER A 66 20.06 -11.95 28.44
C SER A 66 20.37 -11.64 29.90
N PRO A 67 19.59 -12.13 30.89
CA PRO A 67 19.98 -12.12 32.28
C PRO A 67 20.65 -13.46 32.61
N ALA A 68 21.97 -13.51 32.62
CA ALA A 68 22.74 -14.63 33.21
C ALA A 68 24.23 -14.29 33.25
N ASP A 69 24.61 -13.41 34.18
CA ASP A 69 25.92 -13.49 34.82
C ASP A 69 25.61 -13.65 36.32
N ASP A 70 25.19 -14.87 36.69
CA ASP A 70 25.25 -15.37 38.07
C ASP A 70 26.73 -15.73 38.32
N ASP A 71 27.43 -14.85 39.06
CA ASP A 71 28.66 -15.14 39.81
C ASP A 71 28.42 -14.77 41.28
#